data_AF-A0A7K3D4Q6-F1
#
_entry.id   AF-A0A7K3D4Q6-F1
#
_cell.length_a   1.000
_cell.length_b   1.000
_cell.length_c   1.000
_cell.angle_alpha   90.00
_cell.angle_beta   90.00
_cell.angle_gamma   90.00
#
_symmetry.space_group_name_H-M   'P 1'
#
loop_
_entity.id
_entity.type
_entity.pdbx_description
1 polymer ?
#
loop_
_entity_poly.entity_id
_entity_poly.type
_entity_poly.pdbx_seq_one_letter_code
_entity_poly.pdbx_strand_id
1 'polypeptide(L)'
;MMQLPPHHLPAVPRWFVPGSPGPASLPEHVTTTGVGHWWADRALDPRAVAVSCAGHVLLRGDPGSVAPDLLAPFARSHVEAPARFLPVLGAAFDRLVPAERMVYVHREPVPPPRPPRGVTVRRLTASDAPALAALSPDSSWIHDSWGGPEGLAASGHAWAAVDRGGRVAAVACSYFTGQTYEDVAVLTAPERRRERLALACVTALCADVAARGRTAS
;
A
#
# COMPACT_ATOMS: atom_id res chain seq x y z
N MET A 1 12.44 12.75 -12.34
CA MET A 1 13.22 11.61 -11.87
C MET A 1 13.00 10.58 -12.94
N MET A 2 14.04 9.83 -13.28
CA MET A 2 13.96 8.87 -14.35
C MET A 2 13.49 7.55 -13.77
N GLN A 3 12.49 6.95 -14.41
CA GLN A 3 12.06 5.61 -14.05
C GLN A 3 13.18 4.62 -14.38
N LEU A 4 13.51 3.77 -13.42
CA LEU A 4 14.50 2.72 -13.58
C LEU A 4 13.83 1.47 -14.15
N PRO A 5 14.45 0.80 -15.13
CA PRO A 5 13.94 -0.47 -15.61
C PRO A 5 14.12 -1.57 -14.55
N PRO A 6 13.31 -2.65 -14.58
CA PRO A 6 13.34 -3.70 -13.56
C PRO A 6 14.69 -4.41 -13.37
N HIS A 7 15.60 -4.35 -14.36
CA HIS A 7 16.93 -4.95 -14.29
C HIS A 7 18.02 -4.01 -13.73
N HIS A 8 17.68 -2.74 -13.46
CA HIS A 8 18.59 -1.75 -12.87
C HIS A 8 18.10 -1.21 -11.52
N LEU A 9 17.38 -2.05 -10.77
CA LEU A 9 16.88 -1.64 -9.46
C LEU A 9 18.03 -1.45 -8.46
N PRO A 10 18.01 -0.38 -7.66
CA PRO A 10 19.00 -0.20 -6.61
C PRO A 10 18.79 -1.25 -5.52
N ALA A 11 19.86 -1.63 -4.82
CA ALA A 11 19.75 -2.50 -3.66
C ALA A 11 18.90 -1.81 -2.57
N VAL A 12 17.74 -2.39 -2.22
CA VAL A 12 16.81 -1.83 -1.21
C VAL A 12 17.53 -1.43 0.08
N PRO A 13 18.38 -2.28 0.71
CA PRO A 13 19.02 -1.95 1.99
C PRO A 13 19.99 -0.75 1.93
N ARG A 14 20.45 -0.34 0.74
CA ARG A 14 21.30 0.85 0.58
C ARG A 14 20.51 2.15 0.82
N TRP A 15 19.20 2.14 0.57
CA TRP A 15 18.39 3.35 0.52
C TRP A 15 17.23 3.36 1.52
N PHE A 16 16.70 2.18 1.84
CA PHE A 16 15.54 1.99 2.71
C PHE A 16 15.88 0.92 3.74
N VAL A 17 15.37 1.09 4.96
CA VAL A 17 15.55 0.11 6.03
C VAL A 17 14.53 -1.01 5.84
N PRO A 18 14.95 -2.24 5.45
CA PRO A 18 14.02 -3.35 5.28
C PRO A 18 13.39 -3.75 6.61
N GLY A 19 12.21 -4.35 6.56
CA GLY A 19 11.49 -4.78 7.75
C GLY A 19 11.00 -3.62 8.61
N SER A 20 10.65 -2.50 7.99
CA SER A 20 10.03 -1.35 8.67
C SER A 20 8.49 -1.40 8.51
N PRO A 21 7.71 -1.09 9.56
CA PRO A 21 6.25 -1.14 9.50
C PRO A 21 5.64 0.00 8.68
N GLY A 22 4.38 -0.16 8.29
CA GLY A 22 3.60 0.84 7.56
C GLY A 22 4.10 1.04 6.12
N PRO A 23 3.98 2.26 5.55
CA PRO A 23 4.40 2.56 4.18
C PRO A 23 5.86 2.25 3.89
N ALA A 24 6.71 2.14 4.91
CA ALA A 24 8.10 1.78 4.76
C ALA A 24 8.31 0.36 4.18
N SER A 25 7.27 -0.49 4.15
CA SER A 25 7.25 -1.78 3.44
C SER A 25 7.11 -1.65 1.91
N LEU A 26 6.80 -0.45 1.38
CA LEU A 26 6.61 -0.20 -0.05
C LEU A 26 7.80 -0.62 -0.94
N PRO A 27 9.08 -0.35 -0.61
CA PRO A 27 10.21 -0.78 -1.44
C PRO A 27 10.26 -2.31 -1.59
N GLU A 28 10.04 -3.03 -0.49
CA GLU A 28 10.03 -4.49 -0.48
C GLU A 28 8.85 -5.04 -1.29
N HIS A 29 7.69 -4.39 -1.19
CA HIS A 29 6.51 -4.73 -1.97
C HIS A 29 6.80 -4.61 -3.47
N VAL A 30 7.24 -3.44 -3.94
CA VAL A 30 7.51 -3.21 -5.38
C VAL A 30 8.58 -4.18 -5.89
N THR A 31 9.62 -4.46 -5.10
CA THR A 31 10.66 -5.44 -5.47
C THR A 31 10.10 -6.86 -5.57
N THR A 32 9.15 -7.24 -4.71
CA THR A 32 8.62 -8.61 -4.65
C THR A 32 7.51 -8.85 -5.67
N THR A 33 6.58 -7.90 -5.81
CA THR A 33 5.38 -8.05 -6.66
C THR A 33 5.61 -7.54 -8.08
N GLY A 34 6.59 -6.66 -8.28
CA GLY A 34 6.78 -5.94 -9.54
C GLY A 34 5.73 -4.87 -9.80
N VAL A 35 4.78 -4.65 -8.87
CA VAL A 35 3.75 -3.63 -9.00
C VAL A 35 4.25 -2.32 -8.38
N GLY A 36 4.44 -1.32 -9.21
CA GLY A 36 5.00 -0.02 -8.84
C GLY A 36 6.25 0.32 -9.64
N HIS A 37 6.90 1.43 -9.29
CA HIS A 37 8.00 1.99 -10.07
C HIS A 37 9.14 2.45 -9.18
N TRP A 38 10.36 2.21 -9.64
CA TRP A 38 11.58 2.75 -9.07
C TRP A 38 12.04 3.95 -9.87
N TRP A 39 12.58 4.95 -9.18
CA TRP A 39 13.00 6.22 -9.75
C TRP A 39 14.35 6.63 -9.21
N ALA A 40 15.15 7.32 -10.03
CA ALA A 40 16.40 7.93 -9.61
C ALA A 40 16.58 9.34 -10.18
N ASP A 41 17.44 10.14 -9.53
CA ASP A 41 17.90 11.42 -10.07
C ASP A 41 18.79 11.22 -11.31
N ARG A 42 19.54 10.11 -11.35
CA ARG A 42 20.44 9.72 -12.43
C ARG A 42 20.50 8.20 -12.59
N ALA A 43 20.79 7.73 -13.81
CA ALA A 43 20.83 6.30 -14.12
C ALA A 43 22.06 5.59 -13.52
N LEU A 44 23.21 6.28 -13.48
CA LEU A 44 24.47 5.75 -12.96
C LEU A 44 24.83 6.46 -11.66
N ASP A 45 25.16 5.67 -10.64
CA ASP A 45 25.46 6.11 -9.26
C ASP A 45 24.42 7.11 -8.71
N PRO A 46 23.16 6.67 -8.50
CA PRO A 46 22.10 7.54 -8.02
C PRO A 46 22.46 8.17 -6.68
N ARG A 47 22.10 9.45 -6.51
CA ARG A 47 22.26 10.21 -5.26
C ARG A 47 20.94 10.40 -4.53
N ALA A 48 19.84 10.33 -5.27
CA ALA A 48 18.49 10.27 -4.73
C ALA A 48 17.68 9.22 -5.46
N VAL A 49 16.87 8.47 -4.71
CA VAL A 49 15.98 7.45 -5.23
C VAL A 49 14.58 7.64 -4.68
N ALA A 50 13.59 7.27 -5.48
CA ALA A 50 12.23 7.12 -5.01
C ALA A 50 11.66 5.78 -5.44
N VAL A 51 10.70 5.29 -4.67
CA VAL A 51 9.86 4.17 -5.08
C VAL A 51 8.41 4.61 -4.95
N SER A 52 7.60 4.32 -5.96
CA SER A 52 6.18 4.69 -6.00
C SER A 52 5.28 3.50 -6.27
N CYS A 53 4.14 3.46 -5.59
CA CYS A 53 3.08 2.48 -5.82
C CYS A 53 1.76 3.04 -5.26
N ALA A 54 0.66 2.88 -6.01
CA ALA A 54 -0.68 3.24 -5.56
C ALA A 54 -0.83 4.66 -4.95
N GLY A 55 -0.20 5.66 -5.60
CA GLY A 55 -0.23 7.05 -5.14
C GLY A 55 0.64 7.35 -3.90
N HIS A 56 1.43 6.39 -3.42
CA HIS A 56 2.46 6.60 -2.39
C HIS A 56 3.85 6.67 -3.00
N VAL A 57 4.70 7.52 -2.45
CA VAL A 57 6.10 7.69 -2.84
C VAL A 57 6.97 7.72 -1.59
N LEU A 58 8.00 6.87 -1.52
CA LEU A 58 9.08 7.06 -0.55
C LEU A 58 10.29 7.67 -1.25
N LEU A 59 10.76 8.82 -0.79
CA LEU A 59 11.90 9.55 -1.36
C LEU A 59 13.05 9.59 -0.36
N ARG A 60 14.26 9.20 -0.80
CA ARG A 60 15.48 9.13 0.02
C ARG A 60 16.70 9.63 -0.75
N GLY A 61 17.79 9.88 -0.01
CA GLY A 61 19.07 10.34 -0.56
C GLY A 61 19.32 11.84 -0.35
N ASP A 62 20.00 12.45 -1.30
CA ASP A 62 20.43 13.84 -1.27
C ASP A 62 19.44 14.77 -2.00
N PRO A 63 18.73 15.67 -1.28
CA PRO A 63 17.81 16.62 -1.92
C PRO A 63 18.54 17.60 -2.86
N GLY A 64 19.83 17.89 -2.63
CA GLY A 64 20.60 18.82 -3.46
C GLY A 64 20.93 18.28 -4.85
N SER A 65 20.75 16.97 -5.09
CA SER A 65 20.96 16.37 -6.41
C SER A 65 19.68 16.30 -7.26
N VAL A 66 18.53 16.69 -6.70
CA VAL A 66 17.22 16.61 -7.35
C VAL A 66 16.79 18.00 -7.82
N ALA A 67 16.66 18.19 -9.12
CA ALA A 67 16.02 19.40 -9.65
C ALA A 67 14.49 19.35 -9.41
N PRO A 68 13.82 20.47 -9.06
CA PRO A 68 12.38 20.48 -8.80
C PRO A 68 11.52 19.86 -9.91
N ASP A 69 11.80 20.15 -11.18
CA ASP A 69 11.06 19.61 -12.33
C ASP A 69 11.15 18.08 -12.42
N LEU A 70 12.18 17.47 -11.85
CA LEU A 70 12.29 16.02 -11.76
C LEU A 70 11.26 15.42 -10.79
N LEU A 71 10.59 16.19 -9.94
CA LEU A 71 9.57 15.65 -9.04
C LEU A 71 8.17 15.61 -9.67
N ALA A 72 7.99 16.13 -10.90
CA ALA A 72 6.71 16.14 -11.60
C ALA A 72 5.96 14.79 -11.63
N PRO A 73 6.60 13.61 -11.78
CA PRO A 73 5.91 12.32 -11.73
C PRO A 73 5.20 12.02 -10.40
N PHE A 74 5.54 12.72 -9.31
CA PHE A 74 4.94 12.54 -7.98
C PHE A 74 3.83 13.54 -7.69
N ALA A 75 3.41 14.32 -8.69
CA ALA A 75 2.22 15.15 -8.55
C ALA A 75 1.02 14.31 -8.09
N ARG A 76 0.22 14.86 -7.16
CA ARG A 76 -0.97 14.19 -6.59
C ARG A 76 -0.67 12.88 -5.83
N SER A 77 0.57 12.70 -5.37
CA SER A 77 0.98 11.55 -4.56
C SER A 77 1.21 11.93 -3.09
N HIS A 78 1.13 10.94 -2.20
CA HIS A 78 1.60 11.04 -0.82
C HIS A 78 3.10 10.77 -0.79
N VAL A 79 3.90 11.82 -0.57
CA VAL A 79 5.36 11.72 -0.53
C VAL A 79 5.84 11.64 0.91
N GLU A 80 6.47 10.52 1.28
CA GLU A 80 7.20 10.38 2.53
C GLU A 80 8.70 10.60 2.27
N ALA A 81 9.23 11.70 2.82
CA ALA A 81 10.62 12.07 2.68
C ALA A 81 11.17 12.66 3.99
N PRO A 82 12.49 12.55 4.26
CA PRO A 82 13.12 13.30 5.34
C PRO A 82 12.92 14.81 5.18
N ALA A 83 12.77 15.55 6.28
CA ALA A 83 12.48 16.98 6.27
C ALA A 83 13.42 17.85 5.41
N ARG A 84 14.67 17.41 5.18
CA ARG A 84 15.62 18.07 4.27
C ARG A 84 15.15 18.15 2.81
N PHE A 85 14.15 17.35 2.40
CA PHE A 85 13.55 17.43 1.06
C PHE A 85 12.47 18.52 0.95
N LEU A 86 12.03 19.14 2.07
CA LEU A 86 10.98 20.16 2.02
C LEU A 86 11.29 21.34 1.09
N PRO A 87 12.53 21.89 1.01
CA PRO A 87 12.82 22.98 0.08
C PRO A 87 12.62 22.60 -1.39
N VAL A 88 13.12 21.43 -1.82
CA VAL A 88 12.98 20.99 -3.21
C VAL A 88 11.54 20.58 -3.54
N LEU A 89 10.83 19.97 -2.59
CA LEU A 89 9.39 19.69 -2.72
C LEU A 89 8.58 20.99 -2.84
N GLY A 90 8.91 22.00 -2.04
CA GLY A 90 8.22 23.31 -2.05
C GLY A 90 8.49 24.11 -3.32
N ALA A 91 9.65 23.90 -3.96
CA ALA A 91 9.95 24.47 -5.27
C ALA A 91 9.28 23.71 -6.43
N ALA A 92 8.96 22.42 -6.25
CA ALA A 92 8.44 21.57 -7.31
C ALA A 92 6.90 21.59 -7.43
N PHE A 93 6.19 21.95 -6.36
CA PHE A 93 4.73 21.86 -6.31
C PHE A 93 4.10 23.13 -5.77
N ASP A 94 3.05 23.61 -6.45
CA ASP A 94 2.27 24.79 -6.02
C ASP A 94 1.60 24.60 -4.65
N ARG A 95 1.33 23.34 -4.27
CA ARG A 95 0.68 23.00 -3.01
C ARG A 95 1.29 21.76 -2.40
N LEU A 96 1.82 21.93 -1.20
CA LEU A 96 2.16 20.85 -0.28
C LEU A 96 1.17 20.85 0.88
N VAL A 97 0.60 19.68 1.17
CA VAL A 97 -0.27 19.49 2.34
C VAL A 97 0.45 18.55 3.30
N PRO A 98 0.97 19.05 4.44
CA PRO A 98 1.50 18.19 5.49
C PRO A 98 0.41 17.21 5.94
N ALA A 99 0.76 15.93 6.03
CA ALA A 99 -0.13 14.89 6.51
C ALA A 99 0.59 14.09 7.58
N GLU A 100 -0.06 13.91 8.73
CA GLU A 100 0.42 13.03 9.79
C GLU A 100 -0.15 11.63 9.55
N ARG A 101 0.72 10.62 9.58
CA ARG A 101 0.32 9.20 9.57
C ARG A 101 0.87 8.53 10.81
N MET A 102 -0.03 7.94 11.59
CA MET A 102 0.33 7.06 12.69
C MET A 102 0.51 5.64 12.14
N VAL A 103 1.64 5.02 12.49
CA VAL A 103 1.88 3.60 12.19
C VAL A 103 1.65 2.82 13.46
N TYR A 104 0.73 1.86 13.39
CA TYR A 104 0.47 0.92 14.46
C TYR A 104 1.13 -0.40 14.13
N VAL A 105 1.41 -1.21 15.15
CA VAL A 105 1.93 -2.55 14.95
C VAL A 105 1.05 -3.49 15.73
N HIS A 106 0.52 -4.51 15.06
CA HIS A 106 -0.30 -5.50 15.69
C HIS A 106 0.54 -6.34 16.66
N ARG A 107 0.18 -6.33 17.95
CA ARG A 107 0.89 -7.07 19.00
C ARG A 107 0.00 -8.06 19.73
N GLU A 108 -1.27 -7.71 19.89
CA GLU A 108 -2.22 -8.47 20.70
C GLU A 108 -3.27 -9.12 19.80
N PRO A 109 -3.53 -10.43 19.96
CA PRO A 109 -4.56 -11.11 19.20
C PRO A 109 -5.93 -10.51 19.53
N VAL A 110 -6.73 -10.27 18.50
CA VAL A 110 -8.10 -9.79 18.63
C VAL A 110 -9.07 -10.93 18.33
N PRO A 111 -10.04 -11.24 19.22
CA PRO A 111 -11.05 -12.24 18.93
C PRO A 111 -11.84 -11.89 17.66
N PRO A 112 -12.08 -12.83 16.74
CA PRO A 112 -12.78 -12.55 15.49
C PRO A 112 -14.22 -12.09 15.79
N PRO A 113 -14.63 -10.90 15.32
CA PRO A 113 -16.00 -10.46 15.51
C PRO A 113 -16.96 -11.35 14.70
N ARG A 114 -18.17 -11.55 15.22
CA ARG A 114 -19.22 -12.26 14.48
C ARG A 114 -19.84 -11.31 13.45
N PRO A 115 -19.73 -11.60 12.14
CA PRO A 115 -20.37 -10.78 11.12
C PRO A 115 -21.90 -10.89 11.22
N PRO A 116 -22.65 -9.90 10.70
CA PRO A 116 -24.11 -9.97 10.58
C PRO A 116 -24.57 -11.21 9.80
N ARG A 117 -25.81 -11.64 10.05
CA ARG A 117 -26.41 -12.77 9.33
C ARG A 117 -26.39 -12.51 7.82
N GLY A 118 -25.99 -13.52 7.05
CA GLY A 118 -25.92 -13.42 5.58
C GLY A 118 -24.67 -12.74 5.03
N VAL A 119 -23.68 -12.46 5.88
CA VAL A 119 -22.34 -12.02 5.47
C VAL A 119 -21.32 -13.09 5.85
N THR A 120 -20.43 -13.41 4.92
CA THR A 120 -19.31 -14.33 5.13
C THR A 120 -18.01 -13.57 4.99
N VAL A 121 -17.09 -13.75 5.94
CA VAL A 121 -15.73 -13.22 5.84
C VAL A 121 -14.82 -14.34 5.35
N ARG A 122 -14.16 -14.15 4.21
CA ARG A 122 -13.28 -15.15 3.60
C ARG A 122 -12.15 -14.50 2.82
N ARG A 123 -11.08 -15.28 2.57
CA ARG A 123 -10.02 -14.90 1.65
C ARG A 123 -10.61 -14.68 0.25
N LEU A 124 -10.09 -13.69 -0.45
CA LEU A 124 -10.41 -13.50 -1.87
C LEU A 124 -9.74 -14.57 -2.72
N THR A 125 -10.38 -14.90 -3.83
CA THR A 125 -9.83 -15.73 -4.90
C THR A 125 -9.94 -14.96 -6.22
N ALA A 126 -9.27 -15.44 -7.26
CA ALA A 126 -9.32 -14.81 -8.58
C ALA A 126 -10.75 -14.61 -9.12
N SER A 127 -11.73 -15.44 -8.72
CA SER A 127 -13.13 -15.27 -9.13
C SER A 127 -13.82 -14.04 -8.54
N ASP A 128 -13.23 -13.40 -7.53
CA ASP A 128 -13.77 -12.20 -6.90
C ASP A 128 -13.38 -10.90 -7.61
N ALA A 129 -12.53 -10.95 -8.64
CA ALA A 129 -12.08 -9.77 -9.38
C ALA A 129 -13.25 -8.92 -9.92
N PRO A 130 -14.34 -9.48 -10.51
CA PRO A 130 -15.48 -8.69 -10.93
C PRO A 130 -16.20 -7.97 -9.78
N ALA A 131 -16.24 -8.59 -8.59
CA ALA A 131 -16.86 -7.97 -7.41
C ALA A 131 -16.01 -6.83 -6.84
N LEU A 132 -14.69 -6.93 -6.94
CA LEU A 132 -13.77 -5.82 -6.64
C LEU A 132 -13.87 -4.70 -7.69
N ALA A 133 -13.96 -5.03 -8.97
CA ALA A 133 -14.11 -4.05 -10.05
C ALA A 133 -15.44 -3.28 -9.98
N ALA A 134 -16.46 -3.87 -9.35
CA ALA A 134 -17.75 -3.25 -9.12
C ALA A 134 -17.79 -2.28 -7.91
N LEU A 135 -16.68 -2.14 -7.16
CA LEU A 135 -16.57 -1.13 -6.13
C LEU A 135 -16.67 0.28 -6.74
N SER A 136 -17.08 1.27 -5.95
CA SER A 136 -17.17 2.64 -6.45
C SER A 136 -15.81 3.16 -6.92
N PRO A 137 -15.74 4.10 -7.87
CA PRO A 137 -14.47 4.70 -8.28
C PRO A 137 -13.67 5.28 -7.11
N ASP A 138 -14.34 5.88 -6.12
CA ASP A 138 -13.71 6.41 -4.90
C ASP A 138 -13.10 5.33 -3.99
N SER A 139 -13.37 4.06 -4.29
CA SER A 139 -12.93 2.88 -3.55
C SER A 139 -11.85 2.09 -4.30
N SER A 140 -11.55 2.45 -5.55
CA SER A 140 -10.62 1.70 -6.40
C SER A 140 -9.21 1.63 -5.81
N TRP A 141 -8.82 2.65 -5.04
CA TRP A 141 -7.51 2.73 -4.39
C TRP A 141 -7.14 1.46 -3.64
N ILE A 142 -8.10 0.71 -3.07
CA ILE A 142 -7.85 -0.50 -2.28
C ILE A 142 -7.10 -1.62 -3.04
N HIS A 143 -7.18 -1.63 -4.37
CA HIS A 143 -6.52 -2.63 -5.22
C HIS A 143 -5.37 -2.08 -6.06
N ASP A 144 -5.08 -0.78 -5.98
CA ASP A 144 -4.09 -0.12 -6.83
C ASP A 144 -2.68 -0.64 -6.59
N SER A 145 -2.34 -1.01 -5.35
CA SER A 145 -1.01 -1.56 -5.02
C SER A 145 -0.79 -2.96 -5.59
N TRP A 146 -1.84 -3.62 -6.06
CA TRP A 146 -1.78 -4.93 -6.69
C TRP A 146 -1.98 -4.86 -8.22
N GLY A 147 -2.04 -3.66 -8.80
CA GLY A 147 -2.18 -3.46 -10.24
C GLY A 147 -3.62 -3.62 -10.74
N GLY A 148 -4.59 -3.62 -9.83
CA GLY A 148 -6.02 -3.68 -10.15
C GLY A 148 -6.79 -4.78 -9.43
N PRO A 149 -8.10 -4.87 -9.68
CA PRO A 149 -9.00 -5.85 -9.07
C PRO A 149 -8.51 -7.30 -9.23
N GLU A 150 -8.05 -7.69 -10.43
CA GLU A 150 -7.55 -9.02 -10.74
C GLU A 150 -6.31 -9.36 -9.91
N GLY A 151 -5.37 -8.41 -9.84
CA GLY A 151 -4.14 -8.57 -9.07
C GLY A 151 -4.42 -8.73 -7.59
N LEU A 152 -5.31 -7.91 -7.02
CA LEU A 152 -5.69 -8.03 -5.61
C LEU A 152 -6.41 -9.36 -5.34
N ALA A 153 -7.36 -9.75 -6.19
CA ALA A 153 -8.12 -10.99 -6.06
C ALA A 153 -7.22 -12.25 -6.11
N ALA A 154 -6.20 -12.24 -6.98
CA ALA A 154 -5.27 -13.35 -7.15
C ALA A 154 -4.09 -13.33 -6.15
N SER A 155 -3.85 -12.22 -5.47
CA SER A 155 -2.68 -12.04 -4.59
C SER A 155 -2.59 -13.05 -3.44
N GLY A 156 -3.74 -13.52 -2.93
CA GLY A 156 -3.80 -14.23 -1.64
C GLY A 156 -3.60 -13.32 -0.43
N HIS A 157 -3.49 -12.00 -0.61
CA HIS A 157 -3.24 -11.03 0.46
C HIS A 157 -4.48 -10.22 0.85
N ALA A 158 -5.68 -10.75 0.61
CA ALA A 158 -6.92 -10.03 0.82
C ALA A 158 -8.02 -10.91 1.43
N TRP A 159 -8.82 -10.29 2.30
CA TRP A 159 -10.00 -10.85 2.94
C TRP A 159 -11.18 -9.91 2.74
N ALA A 160 -12.35 -10.46 2.42
CA ALA A 160 -13.55 -9.68 2.23
C ALA A 160 -14.75 -10.22 3.00
N ALA A 161 -15.60 -9.30 3.43
CA ALA A 161 -16.95 -9.55 3.88
C ALA A 161 -17.87 -9.53 2.66
N VAL A 162 -18.41 -10.69 2.30
CA VAL A 162 -19.23 -10.88 1.12
C VAL A 162 -20.67 -11.20 1.53
N ASP A 163 -21.63 -10.48 0.95
CA ASP A 163 -23.05 -10.75 1.18
C ASP A 163 -23.55 -12.00 0.42
N ARG A 164 -24.79 -12.42 0.67
CA ARG A 164 -25.40 -13.58 -0.04
C ARG A 164 -25.51 -13.39 -1.55
N GLY A 165 -25.50 -12.14 -2.03
CA GLY A 165 -25.53 -11.81 -3.45
C GLY A 165 -24.15 -11.76 -4.09
N GLY A 166 -23.08 -12.10 -3.35
CA GLY A 166 -21.71 -12.06 -3.85
C GLY A 166 -21.09 -10.67 -3.86
N ARG A 167 -21.74 -9.65 -3.28
CA ARG A 167 -21.18 -8.29 -3.26
C ARG A 167 -20.21 -8.11 -2.09
N VAL A 168 -19.11 -7.43 -2.37
CA VAL A 168 -18.12 -7.04 -1.36
C VAL A 168 -18.66 -5.88 -0.54
N ALA A 169 -18.94 -6.13 0.74
CA ALA A 169 -19.40 -5.13 1.71
C ALA A 169 -18.23 -4.47 2.45
N ALA A 170 -17.14 -5.21 2.65
CA ALA A 170 -15.86 -4.69 3.13
C ALA A 170 -14.72 -5.57 2.61
N VAL A 171 -13.54 -5.00 2.49
CA VAL A 171 -12.32 -5.71 2.10
C VAL A 171 -11.15 -5.15 2.90
N ALA A 172 -10.29 -6.03 3.40
CA ALA A 172 -8.99 -5.70 3.94
C ALA A 172 -7.91 -6.41 3.12
N CYS A 173 -6.79 -5.74 2.89
CA CYS A 173 -5.66 -6.31 2.19
C CYS A 173 -4.33 -5.86 2.78
N SER A 174 -3.28 -6.64 2.52
CA SER A 174 -1.91 -6.18 2.68
C SER A 174 -1.62 -5.22 1.54
N TYR A 175 -1.74 -3.93 1.82
CA TYR A 175 -1.56 -2.87 0.83
C TYR A 175 -0.12 -2.82 0.35
N PHE A 176 0.83 -2.92 1.28
CA PHE A 176 2.23 -3.19 0.97
C PHE A 176 2.71 -4.41 1.77
N THR A 177 3.47 -5.27 1.10
CA THR A 177 4.03 -6.49 1.68
C THR A 177 5.54 -6.34 1.86
N GLY A 178 6.01 -6.46 3.09
CA GLY A 178 7.43 -6.51 3.44
C GLY A 178 7.85 -7.90 3.94
N GLN A 179 9.13 -8.07 4.21
CA GLN A 179 9.69 -9.32 4.74
C GLN A 179 9.26 -9.56 6.20
N THR A 180 9.13 -8.48 6.99
CA THR A 180 8.75 -8.55 8.42
C THR A 180 7.33 -8.03 8.66
N TYR A 181 6.95 -6.94 7.99
CA TYR A 181 5.67 -6.27 8.20
C TYR A 181 4.80 -6.27 6.93
N GLU A 182 3.48 -6.17 7.12
CA GLU A 182 2.53 -5.91 6.04
C GLU A 182 1.66 -4.70 6.43
N ASP A 183 1.68 -3.65 5.61
CA ASP A 183 0.84 -2.45 5.76
C ASP A 183 -0.61 -2.83 5.42
N VAL A 184 -1.52 -2.71 6.37
CA VAL A 184 -2.92 -3.12 6.19
C VAL A 184 -3.76 -1.94 5.70
N ALA A 185 -4.46 -2.14 4.58
CA ALA A 185 -5.54 -1.27 4.16
C ALA A 185 -6.89 -1.94 4.36
N VAL A 186 -7.92 -1.13 4.63
CA VAL A 186 -9.30 -1.60 4.74
C VAL A 186 -10.27 -0.59 4.15
N LEU A 187 -11.25 -1.12 3.45
CA LEU A 187 -12.38 -0.40 2.90
C LEU A 187 -13.68 -1.05 3.40
N THR A 188 -14.68 -0.23 3.67
CA THR A 188 -16.06 -0.69 3.89
C THR A 188 -17.00 0.18 3.07
N ALA A 189 -17.90 -0.48 2.34
CA ALA A 189 -18.93 0.17 1.56
C ALA A 189 -19.70 1.17 2.45
N PRO A 190 -19.90 2.44 2.03
CA PRO A 190 -20.46 3.48 2.88
C PRO A 190 -21.74 3.10 3.63
N GLU A 191 -22.63 2.39 2.94
CA GLU A 191 -23.92 1.91 3.43
C GLU A 191 -23.82 0.73 4.42
N ARG A 192 -22.65 0.08 4.51
CA ARG A 192 -22.36 -1.06 5.40
C ARG A 192 -21.43 -0.70 6.56
N ARG A 193 -21.12 0.60 6.73
CA ARG A 193 -20.32 1.10 7.85
C ARG A 193 -21.05 0.85 9.18
N ARG A 194 -20.29 0.78 10.27
CA ARG A 194 -20.76 0.49 11.65
C ARG A 194 -21.28 -0.94 11.89
N GLU A 195 -21.29 -1.81 10.88
CA GLU A 195 -21.59 -3.25 11.03
C GLU A 195 -20.37 -4.11 11.49
N ARG A 196 -19.25 -3.46 11.85
CA ARG A 196 -17.97 -4.12 12.22
C ARG A 196 -17.35 -5.01 11.13
N LEU A 197 -17.75 -4.85 9.86
CA LEU A 197 -17.21 -5.63 8.75
C LEU A 197 -15.73 -5.36 8.48
N ALA A 198 -15.29 -4.10 8.57
CA ALA A 198 -13.87 -3.73 8.52
C ALA A 198 -13.05 -4.50 9.56
N LEU A 199 -13.50 -4.48 10.83
CA LEU A 199 -12.83 -5.18 11.93
C LEU A 199 -12.76 -6.68 11.66
N ALA A 200 -13.82 -7.27 11.11
CA ALA A 200 -13.84 -8.70 10.78
C ALA A 200 -12.81 -9.05 9.70
N CYS A 201 -12.73 -8.26 8.62
CA CYS A 201 -11.77 -8.48 7.54
C CYS A 201 -10.33 -8.25 8.02
N VAL A 202 -10.07 -7.17 8.76
CA VAL A 202 -8.75 -6.87 9.32
C VAL A 202 -8.30 -7.95 10.30
N THR A 203 -9.19 -8.42 11.18
CA THR A 203 -8.83 -9.49 12.13
C THR A 203 -8.46 -10.79 11.41
N ALA A 204 -9.23 -11.16 10.38
CA ALA A 204 -8.92 -12.35 9.58
C ALA A 204 -7.62 -12.19 8.78
N LEU A 205 -7.37 -11.01 8.21
CA LEU A 205 -6.12 -10.70 7.53
C LEU A 205 -4.93 -10.73 8.49
N CYS A 206 -5.01 -10.09 9.66
CA CYS A 206 -3.94 -10.09 10.66
C CYS A 206 -3.59 -11.52 11.11
N ALA A 207 -4.60 -12.38 11.28
CA ALA A 207 -4.37 -13.79 11.58
C ALA A 207 -3.64 -14.52 10.43
N ASP A 208 -3.99 -14.27 9.17
CA ASP A 208 -3.29 -14.81 8.00
C ASP A 208 -1.85 -14.28 7.90
N VAL A 209 -1.62 -12.99 8.13
CA VAL A 209 -0.28 -12.36 8.17
C VAL A 209 0.58 -13.01 9.24
N ALA A 210 0.05 -13.20 10.45
CA ALA A 210 0.75 -13.87 11.54
C ALA A 210 1.04 -15.35 11.22
N ALA A 211 0.09 -16.07 10.61
CA ALA A 211 0.29 -17.46 10.17
C ALA A 211 1.39 -17.58 9.11
N ARG A 212 1.63 -16.52 8.31
CA ARG A 212 2.73 -16.42 7.35
C ARG A 212 4.05 -15.95 7.99
N GLY A 213 4.12 -15.82 9.32
CA GLY A 213 5.32 -15.44 10.06
C GLY A 213 5.67 -13.94 9.98
N ARG A 214 4.70 -13.09 9.65
CA ARG A 214 4.86 -11.63 9.53
C ARG A 214 3.97 -10.90 10.53
N THR A 215 4.16 -9.59 10.64
CA THR A 215 3.37 -8.74 11.55
C THR A 215 2.57 -7.70 10.77
N ALA A 216 1.26 -7.60 11.03
CA ALA A 216 0.44 -6.55 10.45
C ALA A 216 0.77 -5.18 11.07
N SER A 217 0.78 -4.13 10.25
CA SER A 217 0.99 -2.74 10.67
C SER A 217 -0.02 -1.79 10.03
#